data_AF-A0AAE0Y1W9-F1
#
_entry.id   AF-A0AAE0Y1W9-F1
#
_cell.length_a   1.000
_cell.length_b   1.000
_cell.length_c   1.000
_cell.angle_alpha   90.00
_cell.angle_beta   90.00
_cell.angle_gamma   90.00
#
_symmetry.space_group_name_H-M   'P 1'
#
loop_
_entity.id
_entity.type
_entity.pdbx_description
1 polymer ?
#
loop_
_entity_poly.entity_id
_entity_poly.type
_entity_poly.pdbx_seq_one_letter_code
_entity_poly.pdbx_strand_id
1 'polypeptide(L)'
;MAIFTLLLLFVLSLIYCVYGAPISFLSNADGFTLSNLEPRKYFSYGVTPKVLGQNMTLTFYDVKTSTHDCDDLSVEIQNNGYFKNDYNRVAIMCFPESIETYTLSSTRGFHVVIRTGKDPLTGQISARFTVPSASGIHVTNQLLYSI
;
A
#
# COMPACT_ATOMS: atom_id res chain seq x y z
N MET A 1 41.93 16.85 13.87
CA MET A 1 41.21 15.59 13.58
C MET A 1 39.71 15.65 13.87
N ALA A 2 39.20 16.52 14.76
CA ALA A 2 37.77 16.58 15.11
C ALA A 2 36.83 17.13 14.01
N ILE A 3 37.34 17.95 13.08
CA ILE A 3 36.51 18.61 12.04
C ILE A 3 36.06 17.60 10.96
N PHE A 4 36.89 16.61 10.65
CA PHE A 4 36.61 15.62 9.61
C PHE A 4 35.49 14.65 10.00
N THR A 5 35.43 14.26 11.27
CA THR A 5 34.36 13.43 11.84
C THR A 5 33.03 14.16 11.92
N LEU A 6 33.04 15.45 12.24
CA LEU A 6 31.81 16.27 12.28
C LEU A 6 31.21 16.46 10.88
N LEU A 7 32.06 16.68 9.87
CA LEU A 7 31.64 16.84 8.48
C LEU A 7 31.04 15.53 7.93
N LEU A 8 31.66 14.39 8.24
CA LEU A 8 31.17 13.07 7.82
C LEU A 8 29.80 12.75 8.42
N LEU A 9 29.60 13.04 9.72
CA LEU A 9 28.31 12.86 10.40
C LEU A 9 27.22 13.77 9.82
N PHE A 10 27.56 15.02 9.48
CA PHE A 10 26.62 15.96 8.87
C PHE A 10 26.24 15.53 7.43
N VAL A 11 27.20 15.04 6.65
CA VAL A 11 26.94 14.49 5.31
C VAL A 11 26.11 13.21 5.41
N LEU A 12 26.39 12.31 6.35
CA LEU A 12 25.56 11.13 6.60
C LEU A 12 24.14 11.50 7.03
N SER A 13 23.97 12.49 7.91
CA SER A 13 22.63 12.94 8.31
C SER A 13 21.88 13.61 7.15
N LEU A 14 22.57 14.36 6.29
CA LEU A 14 21.99 14.93 5.07
C LEU A 14 21.61 13.85 4.06
N ILE A 15 22.41 12.79 3.90
CA ILE A 15 22.08 11.66 3.02
C ILE A 15 20.86 10.91 3.57
N TYR A 16 20.78 10.68 4.89
CA TYR A 16 19.58 10.11 5.53
C TYR A 16 18.35 11.03 5.48
N CYS A 17 18.54 12.35 5.34
CA CYS A 17 17.45 13.31 5.16
C CYS A 17 16.96 13.36 3.70
N VAL A 18 17.85 13.06 2.73
CA VAL A 18 17.54 13.08 1.29
C VAL A 18 16.99 11.73 0.80
N TYR A 19 17.37 10.64 1.44
CA TYR A 19 16.85 9.30 1.19
C TYR A 19 16.16 8.83 2.47
N GLY A 20 14.84 8.99 2.51
CA GLY A 20 14.03 8.41 3.58
C GLY A 20 14.32 6.91 3.75
N ALA A 21 13.98 6.37 4.93
CA ALA A 21 14.07 4.93 5.14
C ALA A 21 13.19 4.23 4.09
N PRO A 22 13.69 3.20 3.39
CA PRO A 22 12.91 2.53 2.36
C PRO A 22 11.59 2.01 2.92
N ILE A 23 10.53 2.07 2.11
CA ILE A 23 9.24 1.44 2.44
C ILE A 23 9.49 -0.02 2.82
N SER A 24 9.10 -0.37 4.03
CA SER A 24 9.17 -1.74 4.53
C SER A 24 7.92 -2.47 4.08
N PHE A 25 8.10 -3.58 3.37
CA PHE A 25 7.00 -4.39 2.86
C PHE A 25 7.12 -5.83 3.36
N LEU A 26 6.05 -6.32 3.99
CA LEU A 26 5.91 -7.70 4.43
C LEU A 26 4.64 -8.28 3.82
N SER A 27 4.75 -9.31 2.98
CA SER A 27 3.60 -10.05 2.46
C SER A 27 3.52 -11.45 3.03
N ASN A 28 2.31 -11.97 3.14
CA ASN A 28 2.04 -13.39 3.37
C ASN A 28 0.97 -13.89 2.38
N ALA A 29 0.53 -15.14 2.53
CA ALA A 29 -0.45 -15.75 1.65
C ALA A 29 -1.81 -15.03 1.61
N ASP A 30 -2.13 -14.30 2.68
CA ASP A 30 -3.45 -13.74 2.93
C ASP A 30 -3.42 -12.21 3.01
N GLY A 31 -2.33 -11.54 2.63
CA GLY A 31 -2.25 -10.10 2.86
C GLY A 31 -0.86 -9.50 2.82
N PHE A 32 -0.80 -8.24 3.25
CA PHE A 32 0.45 -7.50 3.39
C PHE A 32 0.42 -6.48 4.52
N THR A 33 1.60 -6.00 4.87
CA THR A 33 1.86 -4.83 5.69
C THR A 33 2.88 -3.95 4.99
N LEU A 34 2.57 -2.66 4.87
CA LEU A 34 3.46 -1.59 4.46
C LEU A 34 3.74 -0.69 5.64
N SER A 35 5.00 -0.40 5.90
CA SER A 35 5.43 0.55 6.94
C SER A 35 6.40 1.55 6.35
N ASN A 36 6.61 2.67 7.05
CA ASN A 36 7.46 3.78 6.58
C ASN A 36 6.96 4.34 5.25
N LEU A 37 5.67 4.70 5.19
CA LEU A 37 5.06 5.30 4.00
C LEU A 37 5.76 6.63 3.66
N GLU A 38 6.76 6.56 2.79
CA GLU A 38 7.49 7.76 2.34
C GLU A 38 6.59 8.67 1.48
N PRO A 39 6.85 9.98 1.47
CA PRO A 39 6.20 10.92 0.55
C PRO A 39 6.29 10.54 -0.92
N ARG A 40 5.21 10.81 -1.67
CA ARG A 40 5.13 10.74 -3.14
C ARG A 40 5.49 9.37 -3.70
N LYS A 41 5.10 8.33 -2.98
CA LYS A 41 5.29 6.95 -3.39
C LYS A 41 3.98 6.36 -3.85
N TYR A 42 4.18 5.32 -4.62
CA TYR A 42 3.12 4.52 -5.16
C TYR A 42 3.46 3.05 -4.92
N PHE A 43 2.49 2.32 -4.40
CA PHE A 43 2.57 0.88 -4.22
C PHE A 43 1.36 0.22 -4.85
N SER A 44 1.58 -0.88 -5.57
CA SER A 44 0.51 -1.70 -6.15
C SER A 44 0.71 -3.16 -5.79
N TYR A 45 -0.37 -3.80 -5.33
CA TYR A 45 -0.43 -5.20 -5.00
C TYR A 45 -1.55 -5.90 -5.76
N GLY A 46 -1.19 -6.82 -6.64
CA GLY A 46 -2.13 -7.64 -7.41
C GLY A 46 -2.51 -8.89 -6.63
N VAL A 47 -3.80 -9.08 -6.38
CA VAL A 47 -4.35 -10.20 -5.62
C VAL A 47 -5.50 -10.86 -6.39
N THR A 48 -5.41 -12.18 -6.58
CA THR A 48 -6.38 -12.93 -7.39
C THR A 48 -6.90 -14.13 -6.58
N PRO A 49 -8.22 -14.32 -6.48
CA PRO A 49 -8.76 -15.56 -5.91
C PRO A 49 -8.40 -16.75 -6.81
N LYS A 50 -8.06 -17.92 -6.25
CA LYS A 50 -7.79 -19.09 -7.10
C LYS A 50 -8.98 -19.51 -7.97
N VAL A 51 -10.19 -19.29 -7.47
CA VAL A 51 -11.42 -19.47 -8.26
C VAL A 51 -11.92 -18.10 -8.69
N LEU A 52 -11.78 -17.77 -9.96
CA LEU A 52 -12.22 -16.49 -10.52
C LEU A 52 -13.75 -16.34 -10.39
N GLY A 53 -14.21 -15.12 -10.15
CA GLY A 53 -15.62 -14.80 -9.97
C GLY A 53 -16.17 -15.09 -8.57
N GLN A 54 -15.39 -15.73 -7.69
CA GLN A 54 -15.80 -15.89 -6.29
C GLN A 54 -15.68 -14.57 -5.52
N ASN A 55 -16.49 -14.44 -4.47
CA ASN A 55 -16.36 -13.32 -3.55
C ASN A 55 -15.03 -13.42 -2.79
N MET A 56 -14.35 -12.29 -2.66
CA MET A 56 -13.18 -12.09 -1.81
C MET A 56 -13.50 -10.93 -0.88
N THR A 57 -13.15 -11.08 0.39
CA THR A 57 -13.20 -10.02 1.38
C THR A 57 -11.81 -9.40 1.51
N LEU A 58 -11.73 -8.09 1.32
CA LEU A 58 -10.53 -7.28 1.47
C LEU A 58 -10.74 -6.39 2.68
N THR A 59 -9.96 -6.60 3.74
CA THR A 59 -9.99 -5.81 4.96
C THR A 59 -8.69 -5.03 5.11
N PHE A 60 -8.81 -3.74 5.42
CA PHE A 60 -7.70 -2.83 5.60
C PHE A 60 -7.67 -2.32 7.03
N TYR A 61 -6.46 -2.26 7.60
CA TYR A 61 -6.20 -1.91 9.00
C TYR A 61 -5.14 -0.81 9.09
N ASP A 62 -5.17 -0.11 10.22
CA ASP A 62 -4.13 0.81 10.70
C ASP A 62 -3.78 1.97 9.78
N VAL A 63 -4.65 2.34 8.83
CA VAL A 63 -4.44 3.46 7.90
C VAL A 63 -4.35 4.77 8.69
N LYS A 64 -3.17 5.16 9.19
CA LYS A 64 -2.97 6.36 10.00
C LYS A 64 -2.39 7.50 9.16
N THR A 65 -3.14 8.58 9.00
CA THR A 65 -2.68 9.84 8.40
C THR A 65 -2.79 11.01 9.39
N SER A 66 -1.96 12.04 9.22
CA SER A 66 -2.06 13.30 9.97
C SER A 66 -3.30 14.11 9.62
N THR A 67 -3.85 13.86 8.43
CA THR A 67 -4.80 14.70 7.73
C THR A 67 -5.95 13.85 7.19
N HIS A 68 -7.14 14.43 7.15
CA HIS A 68 -8.32 13.80 6.54
C HIS A 68 -8.37 13.98 5.01
N ASP A 69 -7.22 14.17 4.36
CA ASP A 69 -7.15 14.46 2.93
C ASP A 69 -6.72 13.21 2.13
N CYS A 70 -7.52 12.85 1.12
CA CYS A 70 -7.20 11.79 0.16
C CYS A 70 -5.94 12.11 -0.66
N ASP A 71 -5.54 13.38 -0.72
CA ASP A 71 -4.30 13.80 -1.37
C ASP A 71 -3.05 13.36 -0.60
N ASP A 72 -3.16 13.09 0.71
CA ASP A 72 -2.04 12.68 1.57
C ASP A 72 -1.88 11.16 1.66
N LEU A 73 -2.99 10.42 1.64
CA LEU A 73 -2.98 8.97 1.49
C LEU A 73 -4.28 8.50 0.89
N SER A 74 -4.17 7.68 -0.15
CA SER A 74 -5.32 6.95 -0.66
C SER A 74 -4.98 5.49 -0.87
N VAL A 75 -5.93 4.64 -0.50
CA VAL A 75 -5.94 3.23 -0.85
C VAL A 75 -7.08 3.00 -1.83
N GLU A 76 -6.76 2.62 -3.06
CA GLU A 76 -7.75 2.32 -4.09
C GLU A 76 -7.82 0.81 -4.32
N ILE A 77 -9.03 0.30 -4.52
CA ILE A 77 -9.25 -1.06 -5.00
C ILE A 77 -9.69 -0.95 -6.46
N GLN A 78 -8.97 -1.61 -7.35
CA GLN A 78 -9.26 -1.65 -8.78
C GLN A 78 -9.60 -3.08 -9.21
N ASN A 79 -10.72 -3.22 -9.93
CA ASN A 79 -11.21 -4.49 -10.44
C ASN A 79 -10.82 -4.68 -11.91
N ASN A 80 -9.61 -5.17 -12.20
CA ASN A 80 -9.30 -5.68 -13.55
C ASN A 80 -7.98 -6.45 -13.75
N GLY A 81 -7.30 -6.93 -12.70
CA GLY A 81 -6.01 -7.65 -12.84
C GLY A 81 -4.86 -6.89 -13.55
N TYR A 82 -5.09 -5.67 -14.05
CA TYR A 82 -4.15 -4.80 -14.73
C TYR A 82 -4.49 -3.34 -14.45
N PHE A 83 -3.45 -2.52 -14.26
CA PHE A 83 -3.56 -1.06 -14.22
C PHE A 83 -3.91 -0.51 -15.60
N LYS A 84 -5.18 -0.25 -15.86
CA LYS A 84 -5.61 0.44 -17.08
C LYS A 84 -6.82 1.32 -16.80
N ASN A 85 -6.53 2.60 -16.57
CA ASN A 85 -7.44 3.75 -16.43
C ASN A 85 -8.48 3.66 -15.30
N ASP A 86 -8.91 4.83 -14.82
CA ASP A 86 -9.74 5.04 -13.61
C ASP A 86 -11.14 4.37 -13.65
N TYR A 87 -11.55 3.81 -14.78
CA TYR A 87 -12.86 3.18 -14.99
C TYR A 87 -13.07 1.87 -14.23
N ASN A 88 -12.05 1.31 -13.60
CA ASN A 88 -12.13 0.04 -12.87
C ASN A 88 -12.04 0.21 -11.34
N ARG A 89 -12.04 1.45 -10.83
CA ARG A 89 -11.99 1.71 -9.39
C ARG A 89 -13.30 1.31 -8.73
N VAL A 90 -13.23 0.38 -7.78
CA VAL A 90 -14.40 -0.13 -7.03
C VAL A 90 -14.50 0.45 -5.62
N ALA A 91 -13.37 0.90 -5.05
CA ALA A 91 -13.36 1.61 -3.77
C ALA A 91 -12.16 2.56 -3.67
N ILE A 92 -12.30 3.61 -2.87
CA ILE A 92 -11.22 4.48 -2.43
C ILE A 92 -11.38 4.75 -0.93
N MET A 93 -10.28 4.65 -0.18
CA MET A 93 -10.23 4.90 1.26
C MET A 93 -9.16 5.93 1.57
N CYS A 94 -9.47 6.86 2.47
CA CYS A 94 -8.57 7.94 2.89
C CYS A 94 -8.64 8.21 4.40
N PHE A 95 -9.20 7.29 5.20
CA PHE A 95 -9.62 7.59 6.57
C PHE A 95 -8.57 7.17 7.63
N PRO A 96 -8.18 8.07 8.55
CA PRO A 96 -7.05 7.89 9.45
C PRO A 96 -7.24 6.88 10.60
N GLU A 97 -8.45 6.36 10.84
CA GLU A 97 -8.71 5.48 12.00
C GLU A 97 -9.88 4.49 11.77
N SER A 98 -10.03 3.91 10.57
CA SER A 98 -11.07 2.88 10.34
C SER A 98 -10.50 1.55 9.85
N ILE A 99 -11.17 0.48 10.30
CA ILE A 99 -11.09 -0.83 9.66
C ILE A 99 -12.13 -0.81 8.54
N GLU A 100 -11.67 -0.87 7.30
CA GLU A 100 -12.56 -0.90 6.13
C GLU A 100 -12.59 -2.30 5.55
N THR A 101 -13.78 -2.76 5.17
CA THR A 101 -13.97 -4.10 4.62
C THR A 101 -14.84 -4.07 3.39
N TYR A 102 -14.35 -4.67 2.31
CA TYR A 102 -15.08 -4.82 1.05
C TYR A 102 -15.21 -6.29 0.69
N THR A 103 -16.42 -6.72 0.36
CA THR A 103 -16.65 -8.06 -0.19
C THR A 103 -17.05 -7.93 -1.64
N LEU A 104 -16.16 -8.34 -2.55
CA LEU A 104 -16.25 -8.11 -3.98
C LEU A 104 -15.92 -9.39 -4.74
N SER A 105 -16.52 -9.59 -5.91
CA SER A 105 -16.11 -10.63 -6.85
C SER A 105 -15.38 -10.03 -8.05
N SER A 106 -14.39 -10.75 -8.55
CA SER A 106 -13.69 -10.39 -9.78
C SER A 106 -13.36 -11.62 -10.61
N THR A 107 -13.57 -11.52 -11.91
CA THR A 107 -13.18 -12.55 -12.88
C THR A 107 -11.71 -12.44 -13.28
N ARG A 108 -10.98 -11.42 -12.82
CA ARG A 108 -9.58 -11.15 -13.20
C ARG A 108 -8.67 -10.82 -12.02
N GLY A 109 -9.21 -10.78 -10.80
CA GLY A 109 -8.49 -10.34 -9.62
C GLY A 109 -8.50 -8.82 -9.44
N PHE A 110 -7.90 -8.39 -8.35
CA PHE A 110 -7.90 -7.01 -7.89
C PHE A 110 -6.48 -6.45 -7.87
N HIS A 111 -6.38 -5.15 -8.06
CA HIS A 111 -5.21 -4.38 -7.68
C HIS A 111 -5.57 -3.50 -6.49
N VAL A 112 -4.77 -3.63 -5.43
CA VAL A 112 -4.78 -2.67 -4.33
C VAL A 112 -3.67 -1.67 -4.59
N VAL A 113 -4.04 -0.40 -4.62
CA VAL A 113 -3.17 0.72 -4.94
C VAL A 113 -3.05 1.59 -3.72
N ILE A 114 -1.84 1.95 -3.34
CA ILE A 114 -1.59 2.86 -2.23
C ILE A 114 -0.76 4.01 -2.78
N ARG A 115 -1.30 5.21 -2.68
CA ARG A 115 -0.63 6.45 -3.08
C ARG A 115 -0.41 7.30 -1.85
N THR A 116 0.84 7.71 -1.64
CA THR A 116 1.19 8.63 -0.58
C THR A 116 1.40 10.03 -1.18
N GLY A 117 0.88 11.04 -0.49
CA GLY A 117 0.94 12.44 -0.89
C GLY A 117 2.26 13.10 -0.57
N LYS A 118 2.24 14.42 -0.36
CA LYS A 118 3.46 15.18 -0.08
C LYS A 118 3.94 15.00 1.35
N ASP A 119 3.02 14.82 2.29
CA ASP A 119 3.32 14.74 3.72
C ASP A 119 2.66 13.54 4.40
N PRO A 120 2.79 12.29 3.88
CA PRO A 120 2.35 11.12 4.61
C PRO A 120 3.12 11.06 5.94
N LEU A 121 2.41 10.97 7.05
CA LEU A 121 3.05 10.58 8.31
C LEU A 121 3.69 9.21 8.15
N THR A 122 4.65 8.92 9.04
CA THR A 122 5.11 7.55 9.33
C THR A 122 3.92 6.70 9.79
N GLY A 123 3.19 6.16 8.82
CA GLY A 123 2.05 5.27 9.00
C GLY A 123 2.39 3.86 8.60
N GLN A 124 1.51 2.95 8.99
CA GLN A 124 1.50 1.58 8.53
C GLN A 124 0.17 1.34 7.82
N ILE A 125 0.14 0.52 6.79
CA ILE A 125 -1.12 -0.01 6.25
C ILE A 125 -0.99 -1.51 6.24
N SER A 126 -1.97 -2.19 6.81
CA SER A 126 -2.06 -3.64 6.70
C SER A 126 -3.32 -4.01 5.94
N ALA A 127 -3.23 -5.00 5.07
CA ALA A 127 -4.35 -5.55 4.35
C ALA A 127 -4.43 -7.06 4.60
N ARG A 128 -5.64 -7.56 4.80
CA ARG A 128 -5.95 -8.99 4.85
C ARG A 128 -7.01 -9.31 3.81
N PHE A 129 -6.74 -10.35 3.03
CA PHE A 129 -7.58 -10.87 1.98
C PHE A 129 -8.07 -12.25 2.39
N THR A 130 -9.36 -12.49 2.27
CA THR A 130 -9.97 -13.78 2.58
C THR A 130 -10.93 -14.17 1.48
N VAL A 131 -11.04 -15.46 1.22
CA VAL A 131 -12.00 -16.05 0.28
C VAL A 131 -12.80 -17.11 1.02
N PRO A 132 -14.08 -17.33 0.67
CA PRO A 132 -14.84 -18.45 1.19
C PRO A 132 -14.12 -19.77 0.86
N SER A 133 -13.78 -20.53 1.90
CA SER A 133 -13.16 -21.86 1.90
C SER A 133 -11.81 -22.00 1.13
N ALA A 134 -11.18 -23.18 1.21
CA ALA A 134 -9.77 -23.50 0.91
C ALA A 134 -9.27 -23.24 -0.54
N SER A 135 -10.02 -22.49 -1.33
CA SER A 135 -9.61 -22.02 -2.65
C SER A 135 -8.31 -21.23 -2.55
N GLY A 136 -8.14 -20.40 -1.53
CA GLY A 136 -6.92 -19.62 -1.30
C GLY A 136 -6.72 -18.51 -2.33
N ILE A 137 -5.57 -17.85 -2.23
CA ILE A 137 -5.28 -16.60 -2.93
C ILE A 137 -3.95 -16.74 -3.67
N HIS A 138 -3.84 -16.08 -4.82
CA HIS A 138 -2.59 -15.90 -5.54
C HIS A 138 -2.18 -14.43 -5.55
N VAL A 139 -0.94 -14.19 -5.18
CA VAL A 139 -0.29 -12.89 -5.37
C VAL A 139 0.25 -12.85 -6.78
N THR A 140 -0.18 -11.86 -7.54
CA THR A 140 0.06 -11.83 -8.99
C THR A 140 1.15 -10.84 -9.37
N ASN A 141 1.22 -9.68 -8.70
CA ASN A 141 2.23 -8.65 -8.97
C ASN A 141 2.46 -7.77 -7.73
N GLN A 142 3.69 -7.28 -7.59
CA GLN A 142 4.06 -6.24 -6.63
C GLN A 142 4.90 -5.19 -7.36
N LEU A 143 4.50 -3.93 -7.26
CA LEU A 143 5.24 -2.82 -7.86
C LEU A 143 5.33 -1.67 -6.87
N LEU A 144 6.56 -1.17 -6.67
CA LEU A 144 6.84 0.04 -5.91
C LEU A 144 7.47 1.07 -6.86
N TYR A 145 6.87 2.26 -6.94
CA TYR A 145 7.39 3.36 -7.74
C TYR A 145 7.52 4.62 -6.87
N SER A 146 8.55 5.41 -7.16
CA SER A 146 8.58 6.82 -6.76
C SER A 146 7.92 7.63 -7.86
N ILE A 147 7.00 8.52 -7.50
CA ILE A 147 6.42 9.51 -8.42
C ILE A 147 7.34 10.72 -8.52
#